data_AF-A0A916JJ46-F1
#
_entry.id   AF-A0A916JJ46-F1
#
_cell.length_a   1.000
_cell.length_b   1.000
_cell.length_c   1.000
_cell.angle_alpha   90.00
_cell.angle_beta   90.00
_cell.angle_gamma   90.00
#
_symmetry.space_group_name_H-M   'P 1'
#
loop_
_entity.id
_entity.type
_entity.pdbx_description
1 polymer ?
#
loop_
_entity_poly.entity_id
_entity_poly.type
_entity_poly.pdbx_seq_one_letter_code
_entity_poly.pdbx_strand_id
1 'polypeptide(L)'
;MNSATLKSKWANWKFIAFIIILIAIFIKIFLIRDTGENAQVVVELDLEKIAFRSQEEVAAIIGAGKLNSYYRDEKAGCEKCPTLTYKDGKIDIIFINDIADRITINQLSDFSFDDTEILGVLGLKENISPTFHDGNLKRWDNYQKYTQITAFGRHGKLQYILIKCKTP
;
A
#
# COMPACT_ATOMS: atom_id res chain seq x y z
N MET A 1 32.33 -51.43 -44.82
CA MET A 1 32.22 -50.06 -44.24
C MET A 1 30.79 -49.58 -44.43
N ASN A 2 30.04 -49.27 -43.35
CA ASN A 2 28.83 -48.40 -43.32
C ASN A 2 28.03 -48.51 -41.99
N SER A 3 28.67 -48.74 -40.84
CA SER A 3 28.00 -48.74 -39.52
C SER A 3 28.10 -47.40 -38.78
N ALA A 4 28.83 -46.42 -39.31
CA ALA A 4 29.11 -45.14 -38.63
C ALA A 4 28.02 -44.05 -38.81
N THR A 5 27.14 -44.16 -39.80
CA THR A 5 26.21 -43.08 -40.18
C THR A 5 24.87 -43.11 -39.44
N LEU A 6 24.44 -44.27 -38.92
CA LEU A 6 23.16 -44.41 -38.20
C LEU A 6 23.25 -43.99 -36.72
N LYS A 7 24.39 -44.21 -36.08
CA LYS A 7 24.60 -43.88 -34.64
C LYS A 7 24.61 -42.37 -34.38
N SER A 8 25.15 -41.59 -35.32
CA SER A 8 25.22 -40.12 -35.26
C SER A 8 23.84 -39.45 -35.36
N LYS A 9 22.97 -39.91 -36.27
CA LYS A 9 21.63 -39.34 -36.44
C LYS A 9 20.73 -39.52 -35.21
N TRP A 10 20.87 -40.64 -34.51
CA TRP A 10 20.10 -40.92 -33.30
C TRP A 10 20.57 -40.11 -32.08
N ALA A 11 21.88 -39.90 -31.95
CA ALA A 11 22.45 -39.04 -30.93
C ALA A 11 22.03 -37.57 -31.11
N ASN A 12 21.98 -37.09 -32.37
CA ASN A 12 21.55 -35.73 -32.69
C ASN A 12 20.07 -35.49 -32.33
N TRP A 13 19.19 -36.47 -32.55
CA TRP A 13 17.77 -36.32 -32.19
C TRP A 13 17.54 -36.30 -30.68
N LYS A 14 18.29 -37.12 -29.92
CA LYS A 14 18.27 -37.09 -28.46
C LYS A 14 18.82 -35.78 -27.90
N PHE A 15 19.84 -35.21 -28.53
CA PHE A 15 20.40 -33.93 -28.15
C PHE A 15 19.42 -32.78 -28.40
N ILE A 16 18.71 -32.80 -29.54
CA ILE A 16 17.64 -31.83 -29.84
C ILE A 16 16.49 -31.95 -28.82
N ALA A 17 16.04 -33.16 -28.50
CA ALA A 17 15.00 -33.37 -27.49
C ALA A 17 15.44 -32.88 -26.10
N PHE A 18 16.69 -33.11 -25.73
CA PHE A 18 17.26 -32.62 -24.47
C PHE A 18 17.32 -31.09 -24.41
N ILE A 19 17.72 -30.43 -25.51
CA ILE A 19 17.71 -28.96 -25.61
C ILE A 19 16.28 -28.41 -25.47
N ILE A 20 15.29 -29.03 -26.12
CA ILE A 20 13.88 -28.60 -26.01
C ILE A 20 13.39 -28.70 -24.56
N ILE A 21 13.73 -29.78 -23.85
CA ILE A 21 13.39 -29.94 -22.43
C ILE A 21 14.05 -28.86 -21.56
N LEU A 22 15.33 -28.56 -21.80
CA LEU A 22 16.02 -27.49 -21.08
C LEU A 22 15.42 -26.11 -21.36
N ILE A 23 15.02 -25.83 -22.61
CA ILE A 23 14.31 -24.59 -22.97
C ILE A 23 12.95 -24.53 -22.27
N ALA A 24 12.19 -25.63 -22.21
CA ALA A 24 10.90 -25.67 -21.52
C ALA A 24 11.06 -25.44 -20.00
N ILE A 25 12.10 -26.00 -19.38
CA ILE A 25 12.43 -25.76 -17.97
C ILE A 25 12.86 -24.30 -17.77
N PHE A 26 13.68 -23.75 -18.66
CA PHE A 26 14.11 -22.35 -18.60
C PHE A 26 12.92 -21.38 -18.74
N ILE A 27 12.01 -21.62 -19.69
CA ILE A 27 10.76 -20.87 -19.83
C ILE A 27 9.94 -20.98 -18.54
N LYS A 28 9.75 -22.18 -17.99
CA LYS A 28 8.97 -22.37 -16.77
C LYS A 28 9.59 -21.72 -15.54
N ILE A 29 10.92 -21.69 -15.42
CA ILE A 29 11.61 -21.13 -14.25
C ILE A 29 11.83 -19.62 -14.37
N PHE A 30 12.09 -19.10 -15.57
CA PHE A 30 12.48 -17.71 -15.79
C PHE A 30 11.28 -16.83 -16.23
N LEU A 31 10.45 -17.30 -17.17
CA LEU A 31 9.31 -16.49 -17.64
C LEU A 31 8.11 -16.48 -16.68
N ILE A 32 7.92 -17.54 -15.87
CA ILE A 32 6.85 -17.59 -14.86
C ILE A 32 7.29 -16.93 -13.54
N ARG A 33 8.60 -16.73 -13.30
CA ARG A 33 9.07 -15.97 -12.12
C ARG A 33 8.94 -14.46 -12.24
N ASP A 34 8.94 -13.92 -13.47
CA ASP A 34 8.76 -12.49 -13.73
C ASP A 34 7.30 -12.05 -13.82
N THR A 35 6.37 -13.00 -13.69
CA THR A 35 4.99 -12.69 -13.27
C THR A 35 4.90 -12.84 -11.76
N GLY A 36 5.82 -12.18 -11.05
CA GLY A 36 5.45 -11.63 -9.75
C GLY A 36 4.19 -10.84 -9.99
N GLU A 37 3.07 -11.35 -9.47
CA GLU A 37 1.83 -10.63 -9.38
C GLU A 37 2.19 -9.21 -8.94
N ASN A 38 2.08 -8.24 -9.84
CA ASN A 38 1.73 -6.90 -9.43
C ASN A 38 0.32 -7.07 -8.85
N ALA A 39 0.24 -7.63 -7.63
CA ALA A 39 -0.93 -7.58 -6.81
C ALA A 39 -1.22 -6.09 -6.76
N GLN A 40 -2.22 -5.67 -7.54
CA GLN A 40 -2.59 -4.27 -7.62
C GLN A 40 -2.88 -3.88 -6.18
N VAL A 41 -1.99 -3.09 -5.58
CA VAL A 41 -2.15 -2.70 -4.19
C VAL A 41 -3.50 -1.99 -4.12
N VAL A 42 -4.44 -2.61 -3.43
CA VAL A 42 -5.81 -2.11 -3.37
C VAL A 42 -5.77 -0.79 -2.62
N VAL A 43 -6.11 0.29 -3.32
CA VAL A 43 -6.20 1.63 -2.72
C VAL A 43 -7.43 1.66 -1.82
N GLU A 44 -7.21 1.67 -0.51
CA GLU A 44 -8.31 1.76 0.47
C GLU A 44 -8.79 3.18 0.69
N LEU A 45 -7.84 4.11 0.66
CA LEU A 45 -8.09 5.54 0.77
C LEU A 45 -7.14 6.28 -0.18
N ASP A 46 -7.71 6.96 -1.17
CA ASP A 46 -6.96 7.90 -1.97
C ASP A 46 -6.70 9.16 -1.14
N LEU A 47 -5.53 9.19 -0.47
CA LEU A 47 -5.20 10.24 0.50
C LEU A 47 -5.16 11.62 -0.17
N GLU A 48 -4.77 11.70 -1.44
CA GLU A 48 -4.71 12.96 -2.18
C GLU A 48 -6.10 13.59 -2.37
N LYS A 49 -7.12 12.76 -2.56
CA LYS A 49 -8.50 13.20 -2.71
C LYS A 49 -9.17 13.60 -1.40
N ILE A 50 -8.71 13.06 -0.26
CA ILE A 50 -9.38 13.23 1.04
C ILE A 50 -8.69 14.26 1.92
N ALA A 51 -7.36 14.23 2.00
CA ALA A 51 -6.62 15.18 2.81
C ALA A 51 -6.84 16.61 2.29
N PHE A 52 -6.88 17.56 3.21
CA PHE A 52 -7.08 18.98 2.91
C PHE A 52 -8.45 19.34 2.32
N ARG A 53 -9.46 18.46 2.45
CA ARG A 53 -10.82 18.69 1.98
C ARG A 53 -11.77 19.04 3.11
N SER A 54 -12.84 19.75 2.77
CA SER A 54 -13.92 20.00 3.72
C SER A 54 -14.73 18.76 4.02
N GLN A 55 -15.55 18.81 5.07
CA GLN A 55 -16.44 17.71 5.42
C GLN A 55 -17.38 17.34 4.26
N GLU A 56 -17.90 18.34 3.54
CA GLU A 56 -18.80 18.15 2.40
C GLU A 56 -18.09 17.48 1.21
N GLU A 57 -16.87 17.92 0.90
CA GLU A 57 -16.06 17.35 -0.17
C GLU A 57 -15.67 15.90 0.13
N VAL A 58 -15.27 15.61 1.37
CA VAL A 58 -14.99 14.23 1.81
C VAL A 58 -16.25 13.38 1.69
N ALA A 59 -17.39 13.89 2.12
CA ALA A 59 -18.66 13.17 2.05
C ALA A 59 -19.08 12.86 0.60
N ALA A 60 -18.74 13.72 -0.36
CA ALA A 60 -18.96 13.47 -1.78
C ALA A 60 -18.09 12.32 -2.33
N ILE A 61 -16.93 12.04 -1.73
CA ILE A 61 -15.98 11.03 -2.21
C ILE A 61 -16.22 9.67 -1.54
N ILE A 62 -16.37 9.63 -0.22
CA ILE A 62 -16.47 8.39 0.57
C ILE A 62 -17.82 8.19 1.25
N GLY A 63 -18.80 9.04 0.97
CA GLY A 63 -20.13 9.03 1.58
C GLY A 63 -20.19 9.81 2.90
N ALA A 64 -21.41 10.01 3.40
CA ALA A 64 -21.63 10.77 4.63
C ALA A 64 -21.00 10.09 5.85
N GLY A 65 -20.21 10.86 6.60
CA GLY A 65 -19.64 10.43 7.86
C GLY A 65 -20.65 10.55 9.00
N LYS A 66 -20.45 9.76 10.06
CA LYS A 66 -21.17 9.85 11.32
C LYS A 66 -20.32 10.66 12.30
N LEU A 67 -20.89 11.70 12.90
CA LEU A 67 -20.23 12.43 13.98
C LEU A 67 -20.00 11.46 15.15
N ASN A 68 -18.74 11.30 15.55
CA ASN A 68 -18.35 10.42 16.65
C ASN A 68 -18.12 11.24 17.92
N SER A 69 -17.27 12.27 17.83
CA SER A 69 -16.89 13.10 18.96
C SER A 69 -16.42 14.48 18.53
N TYR A 70 -16.04 15.31 19.50
CA TYR A 70 -15.31 16.54 19.26
C TYR A 70 -13.90 16.42 19.83
N TYR A 71 -12.92 16.72 18.99
CA TYR A 71 -11.52 16.79 19.35
C TYR A 71 -11.16 18.20 19.80
N ARG A 72 -10.27 18.30 20.79
CA ARG A 72 -9.72 19.57 21.28
C ARG A 72 -8.19 19.50 21.26
N ASP A 73 -7.57 20.51 20.67
CA ASP A 73 -6.13 20.69 20.62
C ASP A 73 -5.79 22.19 20.57
N GLU A 74 -5.32 22.70 21.70
CA GLU A 74 -4.97 24.11 21.86
C GLU A 74 -3.81 24.53 20.96
N LYS A 75 -2.88 23.60 20.65
CA LYS A 75 -1.74 23.92 19.78
C LYS A 75 -2.15 24.09 18.32
N ALA A 76 -3.21 23.39 17.91
CA ALA A 76 -3.76 23.48 16.56
C ALA A 76 -4.90 24.51 16.45
N GLY A 77 -5.16 25.31 17.49
CA GLY A 77 -6.28 26.27 17.51
C GLY A 77 -7.66 25.60 17.48
N CYS A 78 -7.73 24.34 17.88
CA CYS A 78 -8.89 23.49 17.74
C CYS A 78 -9.62 23.37 19.08
N GLU A 79 -10.61 24.21 19.36
CA GLU A 79 -11.37 24.10 20.61
C GLU A 79 -12.44 23.00 20.56
N LYS A 80 -13.07 22.82 19.38
CA LYS A 80 -14.17 21.88 19.16
C LYS A 80 -14.22 21.41 17.70
N CYS A 81 -13.21 20.66 17.29
CA CYS A 81 -13.15 20.10 15.93
C CYS A 81 -13.99 18.83 15.84
N PRO A 82 -14.86 18.68 14.83
CA PRO A 82 -15.63 17.46 14.71
C PRO A 82 -14.75 16.29 14.26
N THR A 83 -14.93 15.16 14.92
CA THR A 83 -14.36 13.86 14.52
C THR A 83 -15.48 13.06 13.87
N LEU A 84 -15.35 12.79 12.57
CA LEU A 84 -16.31 11.98 11.83
C LEU A 84 -15.71 10.62 11.50
N THR A 85 -16.54 9.60 11.64
CA THR A 85 -16.25 8.22 11.30
C THR A 85 -16.96 7.85 10.01
N TYR A 86 -16.26 7.19 9.09
CA TYR A 86 -16.74 6.77 7.78
C TYR A 86 -16.53 5.26 7.62
N LYS A 87 -17.24 4.66 6.64
CA LYS A 87 -17.15 3.23 6.29
C LYS A 87 -17.16 2.34 7.54
N ASP A 88 -18.15 2.56 8.41
CA ASP A 88 -18.39 1.78 9.65
C ASP A 88 -17.17 1.62 10.57
N GLY A 89 -16.39 2.70 10.78
CA GLY A 89 -15.24 2.69 11.69
C GLY A 89 -13.91 2.45 11.01
N LYS A 90 -13.91 2.19 9.69
CA LYS A 90 -12.67 1.98 8.94
C LYS A 90 -11.86 3.27 8.79
N ILE A 91 -12.50 4.43 8.72
CA ILE A 91 -11.81 5.71 8.57
C ILE A 91 -12.35 6.71 9.60
N ASP A 92 -11.46 7.29 10.38
CA ASP A 92 -11.78 8.41 11.28
C ASP A 92 -11.05 9.66 10.81
N ILE A 93 -11.75 10.78 10.75
CA ILE A 93 -11.18 12.06 10.31
C ILE A 93 -11.51 13.13 11.32
N ILE A 94 -10.49 13.85 11.78
CA ILE A 94 -10.63 15.06 12.59
C ILE A 94 -10.50 16.26 11.64
N PHE A 95 -11.54 17.09 11.61
CA PHE A 95 -11.59 18.29 10.78
C PHE A 95 -11.13 19.49 11.59
N ILE A 96 -9.94 20.00 11.32
CA ILE A 96 -9.39 21.20 11.97
C ILE A 96 -9.60 22.38 11.01
N ASN A 97 -10.23 23.45 11.48
CA ASN A 97 -10.60 24.61 10.65
C ASN A 97 -11.39 24.22 9.39
N ASP A 98 -12.33 23.28 9.53
CA ASP A 98 -13.14 22.71 8.44
C ASP A 98 -12.33 21.96 7.37
N ILE A 99 -11.12 21.49 7.72
CA ILE A 99 -10.24 20.77 6.80
C ILE A 99 -9.87 19.40 7.40
N ALA A 100 -9.95 18.35 6.58
CA ALA A 100 -9.51 17.00 6.93
C ALA A 100 -8.00 16.99 7.22
N ASP A 101 -7.64 16.98 8.50
CA ASP A 101 -6.26 17.16 8.97
C ASP A 101 -5.65 15.89 9.53
N ARG A 102 -6.37 15.23 10.45
CA ARG A 102 -5.91 13.97 11.05
C ARG A 102 -6.79 12.85 10.56
N ILE A 103 -6.18 11.90 9.86
CA ILE A 103 -6.87 10.80 9.22
C ILE A 103 -6.33 9.52 9.81
N THR A 104 -7.22 8.67 10.31
CA THR A 104 -6.90 7.34 10.81
C THR A 104 -7.58 6.33 9.90
N ILE A 105 -6.83 5.32 9.45
CA ILE A 105 -7.37 4.18 8.71
C ILE A 105 -7.17 2.93 9.55
N ASN A 106 -8.26 2.31 9.94
CA ASN A 106 -8.31 1.13 10.80
C ASN A 106 -8.53 -0.14 9.97
N GLN A 107 -8.48 -1.31 10.64
CA GLN A 107 -8.86 -2.60 10.07
C GLN A 107 -8.05 -2.97 8.82
N LEU A 108 -6.73 -2.78 8.88
CA LEU A 108 -5.81 -3.05 7.77
C LEU A 108 -5.08 -4.40 7.88
N SER A 109 -5.57 -5.33 8.70
CA SER A 109 -4.93 -6.62 9.00
C SER A 109 -4.71 -7.54 7.79
N ASP A 110 -5.43 -7.28 6.70
CA ASP A 110 -5.29 -8.06 5.47
C ASP A 110 -3.97 -7.72 4.74
N PHE A 111 -3.49 -6.48 4.90
CA PHE A 111 -2.30 -5.96 4.23
C PHE A 111 -1.00 -6.35 4.96
N SER A 112 0.07 -6.58 4.22
CA SER A 112 1.40 -6.78 4.83
C SER A 112 1.97 -5.47 5.37
N PHE A 113 2.87 -5.59 6.36
CA PHE A 113 3.59 -4.46 6.92
C PHE A 113 4.83 -4.09 6.09
N ASP A 114 4.69 -4.03 4.76
CA ASP A 114 5.71 -3.61 3.79
C ASP A 114 5.54 -2.13 3.40
N ASP A 115 6.63 -1.43 3.10
CA ASP A 115 6.60 0.00 2.74
C ASP A 115 5.74 0.25 1.49
N THR A 116 5.89 -0.59 0.47
CA THR A 116 5.17 -0.48 -0.80
C THR A 116 3.67 -0.66 -0.60
N GLU A 117 3.28 -1.65 0.20
CA GLU A 117 1.87 -1.93 0.45
C GLU A 117 1.23 -0.86 1.34
N ILE A 118 1.93 -0.41 2.38
CA ILE A 118 1.48 0.68 3.26
C ILE A 118 1.22 1.96 2.45
N LEU A 119 2.16 2.36 1.60
CA LEU A 119 2.02 3.57 0.78
C LEU A 119 0.96 3.38 -0.32
N GLY A 120 0.87 2.18 -0.90
CA GLY A 120 -0.14 1.88 -1.93
C GLY A 120 -1.58 1.86 -1.39
N VAL A 121 -1.81 1.42 -0.15
CA VAL A 121 -3.12 1.51 0.54
C VAL A 121 -3.60 2.96 0.62
N LEU A 122 -2.67 3.93 0.68
CA LEU A 122 -2.93 5.37 0.71
C LEU A 122 -3.03 6.01 -0.68
N GLY A 123 -2.89 5.22 -1.75
CA GLY A 123 -2.84 5.73 -3.13
C GLY A 123 -1.55 6.49 -3.46
N LEU A 124 -0.52 6.39 -2.63
CA LEU A 124 0.75 7.07 -2.83
C LEU A 124 1.66 6.22 -3.75
N LYS A 125 2.23 6.87 -4.78
CA LYS A 125 3.01 6.19 -5.83
C LYS A 125 4.50 6.17 -5.56
N GLU A 126 5.01 7.09 -4.75
CA GLU A 126 6.43 7.19 -4.46
C GLU A 126 6.77 6.22 -3.33
N ASN A 127 7.46 5.13 -3.69
CA ASN A 127 7.99 4.20 -2.71
C ASN A 127 9.29 4.75 -2.10
N ILE A 128 9.20 5.34 -0.91
CA ILE A 128 10.36 5.84 -0.16
C ILE A 128 10.45 5.12 1.19
N SER A 129 11.66 4.93 1.69
CA SER A 129 11.86 4.32 3.00
C SER A 129 11.39 5.24 4.14
N PRO A 130 10.89 4.67 5.25
CA PRO A 130 10.46 5.44 6.41
C PRO A 130 11.65 6.17 7.07
N THR A 131 11.39 7.35 7.62
CA THR A 131 12.34 8.12 8.44
C THR A 131 12.59 7.44 9.79
N PHE A 132 11.63 6.66 10.29
CA PHE A 132 11.77 5.85 11.50
C PHE A 132 11.11 4.48 11.31
N HIS A 133 11.80 3.43 11.76
CA HIS A 133 11.30 2.06 11.76
C HIS A 133 11.72 1.37 13.08
N ASP A 134 10.73 0.81 13.77
CA ASP A 134 10.89 -0.25 14.77
C ASP A 134 9.96 -1.39 14.36
N GLY A 135 10.19 -2.66 14.68
CA GLY A 135 9.58 -3.83 14.00
C GLY A 135 8.04 -3.86 13.91
N ASN A 136 7.33 -3.00 14.66
CA ASN A 136 5.88 -2.80 14.63
C ASN A 136 5.43 -1.36 14.32
N LEU A 137 6.33 -0.46 13.95
CA LEU A 137 6.04 0.95 13.67
C LEU A 137 6.94 1.47 12.55
N LYS A 138 6.32 2.03 11.52
CA LYS A 138 7.01 2.73 10.43
C LYS A 138 6.47 4.14 10.35
N ARG A 139 7.34 5.12 10.11
CA ARG A 139 6.97 6.52 10.07
C ARG A 139 7.70 7.25 8.95
N TRP A 140 6.97 8.07 8.23
CA TRP A 140 7.48 8.99 7.22
C TRP A 140 7.18 10.41 7.67
N ASP A 141 8.22 11.17 7.96
CA ASP A 141 8.11 12.58 8.32
C ASP A 141 8.27 13.46 7.07
N ASN A 142 7.42 14.49 6.93
CA ASN A 142 7.39 15.42 5.79
C ASN A 142 7.27 14.74 4.40
N TYR A 143 6.42 13.71 4.30
CA TYR A 143 6.13 13.06 3.02
C TYR A 143 5.23 13.98 2.17
N GLN A 144 5.78 14.52 1.08
CA GLN A 144 5.07 15.45 0.19
C GLN A 144 4.42 16.62 0.97
N LYS A 145 3.08 16.72 0.95
CA LYS A 145 2.29 17.73 1.67
C LYS A 145 1.87 17.29 3.08
N TYR A 146 2.14 16.06 3.48
CA TYR A 146 1.77 15.51 4.78
C TYR A 146 2.91 15.71 5.78
N THR A 147 2.59 16.15 6.99
CA THR A 147 3.59 16.32 8.04
C THR A 147 4.09 14.97 8.53
N GLN A 148 3.20 13.98 8.64
CA GLN A 148 3.57 12.66 9.12
C GLN A 148 2.60 11.59 8.63
N ILE A 149 3.14 10.45 8.22
CA ILE A 149 2.41 9.20 8.02
C ILE A 149 3.03 8.19 8.97
N THR A 150 2.23 7.55 9.82
CA THR A 150 2.69 6.51 10.75
C THR A 150 1.86 5.26 10.56
N ALA A 151 2.50 4.15 10.25
CA ALA A 151 1.88 2.85 10.12
C ALA A 151 2.24 1.97 11.32
N PHE A 152 1.24 1.30 11.88
CA PHE A 152 1.40 0.40 13.01
C PHE A 152 1.17 -1.03 12.55
N GLY A 153 2.15 -1.89 12.81
CA GLY A 153 2.16 -3.28 12.43
C GLY A 153 2.04 -4.19 13.66
N ARG A 154 1.65 -5.44 13.42
CA ARG A 154 1.71 -6.52 14.38
C ARG A 154 1.87 -7.84 13.66
N HIS A 155 2.86 -8.65 14.04
CA HIS A 155 3.14 -9.95 13.42
C HIS A 155 3.30 -9.87 11.88
N GLY A 156 3.96 -8.81 11.38
CA GLY A 156 4.17 -8.59 9.94
C GLY A 156 2.93 -8.14 9.16
N LYS A 157 1.81 -7.85 9.84
CA LYS A 157 0.57 -7.34 9.25
C LYS A 157 0.32 -5.90 9.67
N LEU A 158 -0.15 -5.08 8.74
CA LEU A 158 -0.57 -3.71 9.01
C LEU A 158 -1.82 -3.73 9.89
N GLN A 159 -1.93 -2.84 10.87
CA GLN A 159 -3.10 -2.79 11.77
C GLN A 159 -3.92 -1.53 11.49
N TYR A 160 -3.24 -0.38 11.52
CA TYR A 160 -3.82 0.92 11.23
C TYR A 160 -2.73 1.90 10.78
N ILE A 161 -3.17 2.98 10.12
CA ILE A 161 -2.32 4.10 9.72
C ILE A 161 -2.88 5.38 10.32
N LEU A 162 -1.99 6.23 10.84
CA LEU A 162 -2.26 7.61 11.23
C LEU A 162 -1.58 8.57 10.26
N ILE A 163 -2.34 9.52 9.73
CA ILE A 163 -1.85 10.58 8.87
C ILE A 163 -2.12 11.93 9.53
N LYS A 164 -1.10 12.77 9.58
CA LYS A 164 -1.19 14.16 9.99
C LYS A 164 -0.86 15.06 8.81
N CYS A 165 -1.81 15.89 8.44
CA CYS A 165 -1.64 16.91 7.42
C CYS A 165 -0.94 18.14 7.99
N LYS A 166 -0.37 18.95 7.10
CA LYS A 166 0.21 20.24 7.47
C LYS A 166 -0.93 21.24 7.64
N THR A 167 -1.45 21.35 8.86
CA THR A 167 -2.42 22.41 9.21
C THR A 167 -1.74 23.78 9.01
N PRO A 168 -2.39 24.75 8.36
CA PRO A 168 -1.88 26.12 8.24
C PRO A 168 -1.71 26.83 9.58
#